data_AF-A0A929ZUI6-F1
#
_entry.id   AF-A0A929ZUI6-F1
#
_cell.length_a   1.000
_cell.length_b   1.000
_cell.length_c   1.000
_cell.angle_alpha   90.00
_cell.angle_beta   90.00
_cell.angle_gamma   90.00
#
_symmetry.space_group_name_H-M   'P 1'
#
loop_
_entity.id
_entity.type
_entity.pdbx_description
1 polymer ?
#
loop_
_entity_poly.entity_id
_entity_poly.type
_entity_poly.pdbx_seq_one_letter_code
_entity_poly.pdbx_strand_id
1 'polypeptide(L)'
;AAALKEITEFYKSKLNVAYINMDDDAKQFQKTSQSLFKGFAGVNLYAKKGLKSDAAQQFHIYGFKLPSFMILDKDGKVVSKTVIGLSSVQLAELIDILNKQTGLTAPVPQASETEEEHDEHDGHGH
;
A
#
# COMPACT_ATOMS: atom_id res chain seq x y z
N ALA A 1 1.08 -4.41 -6.83
CA ALA A 1 1.41 -5.34 -5.72
C ALA A 1 2.93 -5.58 -5.62
N ALA A 2 3.64 -5.87 -6.71
CA ALA A 2 5.10 -6.11 -6.71
C ALA A 2 5.92 -4.95 -6.11
N ALA A 3 5.70 -3.72 -6.58
CA ALA A 3 6.42 -2.55 -6.09
C ALA A 3 6.26 -2.32 -4.57
N LEU A 4 5.07 -2.53 -4.01
CA LEU A 4 4.86 -2.41 -2.56
C LEU A 4 5.68 -3.47 -1.80
N LYS A 5 5.72 -4.71 -2.32
CA LYS A 5 6.51 -5.78 -1.71
C LYS A 5 7.99 -5.42 -1.65
N GLU A 6 8.54 -4.97 -2.78
CA GLU A 6 9.93 -4.54 -2.91
C GLU A 6 10.27 -3.39 -1.96
N ILE A 7 9.42 -2.37 -1.89
CA ILE A 7 9.59 -1.25 -0.95
C ILE A 7 9.62 -1.77 0.48
N THR A 8 8.62 -2.55 0.89
CA THR A 8 8.56 -3.03 2.28
C THR A 8 9.73 -3.93 2.64
N GLU A 9 10.22 -4.72 1.68
CA GLU A 9 11.39 -5.57 1.86
C GLU A 9 12.69 -4.75 1.96
N PHE A 10 12.84 -3.70 1.16
CA PHE A 10 14.01 -2.81 1.20
C PHE A 10 14.13 -2.09 2.56
N TYR A 11 13.03 -1.50 3.04
CA TYR A 11 13.04 -0.71 4.28
C TYR A 11 12.94 -1.55 5.57
N LYS A 12 12.76 -2.87 5.50
CA LYS A 12 12.46 -3.74 6.66
C LYS A 12 13.45 -3.64 7.83
N SER A 13 14.68 -3.20 7.58
CA SER A 13 15.70 -3.01 8.64
C SER A 13 15.42 -1.80 9.53
N LYS A 14 14.56 -0.88 9.09
CA LYS A 14 14.19 0.38 9.77
C LYS A 14 12.68 0.63 9.82
N LEU A 15 11.88 -0.19 9.15
CA LEU A 15 10.44 -0.03 9.00
C LEU A 15 9.70 -1.28 9.48
N ASN A 16 8.72 -1.07 10.36
CA ASN A 16 7.68 -2.06 10.63
C ASN A 16 6.47 -1.77 9.75
N VAL A 17 5.84 -2.81 9.21
CA VAL A 17 4.67 -2.66 8.34
C VAL A 17 3.47 -3.37 8.94
N ALA A 18 2.36 -2.65 9.03
CA ALA A 18 1.05 -3.19 9.38
C ALA A 18 0.11 -3.08 8.19
N TYR A 19 -0.39 -4.21 7.71
CA TYR A 19 -1.40 -4.28 6.66
C TYR A 19 -2.78 -4.39 7.31
N ILE A 20 -3.61 -3.38 7.08
CA ILE A 20 -4.98 -3.33 7.59
C ILE A 20 -5.91 -3.48 6.40
N ASN A 21 -6.58 -4.62 6.29
CA ASN A 21 -7.75 -4.71 5.41
C ASN A 21 -8.99 -4.28 6.21
N MET A 22 -9.95 -3.68 5.50
CA MET A 22 -11.14 -3.10 6.11
C MET A 22 -12.37 -4.02 6.00
N ASP A 23 -12.16 -5.32 5.80
CA ASP A 23 -13.23 -6.32 5.87
C ASP A 23 -13.85 -6.26 7.27
N ASP A 24 -15.18 -6.27 7.36
CA ASP A 24 -15.88 -6.23 8.64
C ASP A 24 -16.10 -7.63 9.24
N ASP A 25 -16.02 -8.70 8.43
CA ASP A 25 -16.02 -10.10 8.86
C ASP A 25 -14.59 -10.66 9.04
N ALA A 26 -14.35 -11.32 10.18
CA ALA A 26 -13.02 -11.84 10.52
C ALA A 26 -12.56 -13.02 9.63
N LYS A 27 -13.49 -13.85 9.13
CA LYS A 27 -13.13 -14.97 8.23
C LYS A 27 -12.77 -14.44 6.84
N GLN A 28 -13.49 -13.43 6.36
CA GLN A 28 -13.14 -12.70 5.14
C GLN A 28 -11.77 -12.03 5.28
N PHE A 29 -11.55 -11.28 6.37
CA PHE A 29 -10.26 -10.67 6.69
C PHE A 29 -9.10 -11.67 6.54
N GLN A 30 -9.20 -12.85 7.16
CA GLN A 30 -8.13 -13.86 7.13
C GLN A 30 -7.83 -14.33 5.70
N LYS A 31 -8.86 -14.60 4.90
CA LYS A 31 -8.72 -15.02 3.51
C LYS A 31 -8.12 -13.91 2.65
N THR A 32 -8.65 -12.69 2.77
CA THR A 32 -8.21 -11.52 1.99
C THR A 32 -6.76 -11.18 2.30
N SER A 33 -6.40 -11.08 3.58
CA SER A 33 -5.02 -10.81 4.01
C SER A 33 -4.04 -11.88 3.54
N GLN A 34 -4.42 -13.15 3.63
CA GLN A 34 -3.56 -14.23 3.14
C GLN A 34 -3.44 -14.23 1.60
N SER A 35 -4.47 -13.83 0.87
CA SER A 35 -4.40 -13.72 -0.59
C SER A 35 -3.50 -12.55 -1.02
N LEU A 36 -3.68 -11.37 -0.41
CA LEU A 36 -3.01 -10.15 -0.84
C LEU A 36 -1.57 -10.02 -0.35
N PHE A 37 -1.29 -10.41 0.89
CA PHE A 37 -0.04 -10.07 1.58
C PHE A 37 0.81 -11.29 1.94
N LYS A 38 0.52 -12.48 1.37
CA LYS A 38 1.36 -13.65 1.58
C LYS A 38 2.79 -13.39 1.09
N GLY A 39 3.75 -13.59 2.00
CA GLY A 39 5.17 -13.37 1.72
C GLY A 39 5.61 -11.91 1.71
N PHE A 40 4.76 -10.97 2.15
CA PHE A 40 5.18 -9.61 2.46
C PHE A 40 5.74 -9.57 3.89
N ALA A 41 6.76 -8.72 4.12
CA ALA A 41 7.27 -8.46 5.46
C ALA A 41 6.29 -7.56 6.23
N GLY A 42 5.89 -7.96 7.43
CA GLY A 42 5.00 -7.20 8.29
C GLY A 42 3.92 -8.06 8.95
N VAL A 43 2.93 -7.39 9.54
CA VAL A 43 1.81 -8.02 10.23
C VAL A 43 0.48 -7.64 9.59
N ASN A 44 -0.46 -8.58 9.54
CA ASN A 44 -1.83 -8.30 9.14
C ASN A 44 -2.65 -7.99 10.41
N LEU A 45 -3.30 -6.84 10.45
CA LEU A 45 -4.12 -6.41 11.58
C LEU A 45 -5.58 -6.29 11.17
N TYR A 46 -6.46 -6.88 11.97
CA TYR A 46 -7.90 -6.84 11.76
C TYR A 46 -8.52 -5.64 12.50
N ALA A 47 -9.03 -4.68 11.73
CA ALA A 47 -9.83 -3.59 12.27
C ALA A 47 -11.27 -4.08 12.46
N LYS A 48 -11.64 -4.49 13.69
CA LYS A 48 -12.99 -4.99 13.97
C LYS A 48 -14.06 -3.95 13.57
N LYS A 49 -15.05 -4.38 12.79
CA LYS A 49 -16.07 -3.54 12.10
C LYS A 49 -15.57 -2.75 10.88
N GLY A 50 -14.37 -3.05 10.38
CA GLY A 50 -13.81 -2.46 9.16
C GLY A 50 -13.77 -0.93 9.21
N LEU A 51 -14.35 -0.29 8.19
CA LEU A 51 -14.48 1.18 8.10
C LEU A 51 -15.29 1.82 9.23
N LYS A 52 -16.05 1.06 10.02
CA LYS A 52 -16.78 1.56 11.20
C LYS A 52 -16.00 1.41 12.50
N SER A 53 -14.75 0.91 12.45
CA SER A 53 -13.90 0.73 13.62
C SER A 53 -13.48 2.06 14.26
N ASP A 54 -13.15 2.02 15.56
CA ASP A 54 -12.62 3.20 16.27
C ASP A 54 -11.31 3.68 15.63
N ALA A 55 -10.47 2.74 15.16
CA ALA A 55 -9.24 3.06 14.45
C ALA A 55 -9.51 3.80 13.14
N ALA A 56 -10.46 3.35 12.32
CA ALA A 56 -10.83 4.04 11.08
C ALA A 56 -11.32 5.47 11.34
N GLN A 57 -12.08 5.68 12.42
CA GLN A 57 -12.54 7.02 12.81
C GLN A 57 -11.40 7.91 13.31
N GLN A 58 -10.56 7.41 14.23
CA GLN A 58 -9.42 8.16 14.79
C GLN A 58 -8.41 8.58 13.71
N PHE A 59 -8.14 7.69 12.76
CA PHE A 59 -7.22 7.94 11.66
C PHE A 59 -7.89 8.55 10.42
N HIS A 60 -9.18 8.89 10.48
CA HIS A 60 -9.95 9.48 9.39
C HIS A 60 -9.86 8.69 8.06
N ILE A 61 -9.92 7.36 8.19
CA ILE A 61 -9.89 6.40 7.08
C ILE A 61 -11.31 6.21 6.55
N TYR A 62 -11.52 6.55 5.29
CA TYR A 62 -12.78 6.40 4.58
C TYR A 62 -12.58 5.58 3.31
N GLY A 63 -13.63 4.91 2.82
CA GLY A 63 -13.54 4.04 1.64
C GLY A 63 -12.96 4.73 0.40
N PHE A 64 -13.31 6.00 0.16
CA PHE A 64 -12.78 6.79 -0.97
C PHE A 64 -11.30 7.19 -0.83
N LYS A 65 -10.68 6.94 0.34
CA LYS A 65 -9.25 7.16 0.59
C LYS A 65 -8.44 5.85 0.54
N LEU A 66 -9.02 4.76 0.06
CA LEU A 66 -8.34 3.48 -0.05
C LEU A 66 -7.84 3.23 -1.48
N PRO A 67 -6.67 2.57 -1.66
CA PRO A 67 -5.70 2.25 -0.61
C PRO A 67 -4.99 3.51 -0.10
N SER A 68 -4.60 3.54 1.17
CA SER A 68 -3.81 4.62 1.75
C SER A 68 -2.65 4.13 2.61
N PHE A 69 -1.62 4.97 2.71
CA PHE A 69 -0.40 4.71 3.47
C PHE A 69 -0.23 5.84 4.48
N MET A 70 -0.24 5.47 5.76
CA MET A 70 0.02 6.36 6.88
C MET A 70 1.36 5.98 7.49
N ILE A 71 2.23 6.98 7.66
CA ILE A 71 3.58 6.79 8.21
C ILE A 71 3.58 7.34 9.62
N LEU A 72 3.92 6.47 10.56
CA LEU A 72 4.05 6.77 11.99
C LEU A 72 5.52 6.75 12.38
N ASP A 73 5.95 7.66 13.26
CA ASP A 73 7.25 7.54 13.92
C ASP A 73 7.24 6.47 15.03
N LYS A 74 8.41 6.29 15.65
CA LYS A 74 8.60 5.36 16.78
C LYS A 74 7.73 5.66 18.01
N ASP A 75 7.20 6.88 18.12
CA ASP A 75 6.36 7.34 19.22
C ASP A 75 4.85 7.25 18.83
N GLY A 76 4.55 6.72 17.64
CA GLY A 76 3.19 6.51 17.13
C GLY A 76 2.55 7.76 16.53
N LYS A 77 3.30 8.83 16.29
CA LYS A 77 2.78 10.08 15.71
C LYS A 77 2.81 10.03 14.19
N VAL A 78 1.78 10.59 13.56
CA VAL A 78 1.74 10.75 12.10
C VAL A 78 2.78 11.80 11.67
N VAL A 79 3.73 11.41 10.82
CA VAL A 79 4.88 12.27 10.43
C VAL A 79 4.84 12.77 8.99
N SER A 80 3.80 12.41 8.24
CA SER A 80 3.59 12.87 6.86
C SER A 80 2.11 13.03 6.55
N LYS A 81 1.80 13.64 5.40
CA LYS A 81 0.47 13.45 4.81
C LYS A 81 0.25 11.97 4.48
N THR A 82 -1.00 11.54 4.55
CA THR A 82 -1.40 10.21 4.08
C THR A 82 -1.27 10.16 2.57
N VAL A 83 -0.54 9.16 2.05
CA VAL A 83 -0.45 8.90 0.62
C VAL A 83 -1.68 8.08 0.20
N ILE A 84 -2.40 8.50 -0.83
CA ILE A 84 -3.64 7.85 -1.30
C ILE A 84 -3.40 7.30 -2.70
N GLY A 85 -3.54 5.98 -2.86
CA GLY A 85 -3.23 5.26 -4.10
C GLY A 85 -1.77 4.80 -4.18
N LEU A 86 -1.44 4.14 -5.29
CA LEU A 86 -0.11 3.63 -5.63
C LEU A 86 0.22 3.80 -7.12
N SER A 87 -0.17 4.93 -7.74
CA SER A 87 0.42 5.27 -9.06
C SER A 87 1.90 5.59 -8.90
N SER A 88 2.65 5.70 -10.01
CA SER A 88 4.07 6.07 -9.99
C SER A 88 4.33 7.36 -9.22
N VAL A 89 3.42 8.33 -9.26
CA VAL A 89 3.53 9.59 -8.51
C VAL A 89 3.43 9.35 -7.01
N GLN A 90 2.43 8.58 -6.55
CA GLN A 90 2.27 8.29 -5.12
C GLN A 90 3.34 7.33 -4.59
N LEU A 91 3.85 6.45 -5.45
CA LEU A 91 4.95 5.55 -5.13
C LEU A 91 6.25 6.34 -4.86
N ALA A 92 6.57 7.30 -5.73
CA ALA A 92 7.71 8.20 -5.53
C ALA A 92 7.56 9.01 -4.24
N GLU A 93 6.37 9.56 -3.99
CA GLU A 93 6.09 10.28 -2.74
C GLU A 93 6.30 9.39 -1.49
N LEU A 94 5.80 8.15 -1.53
CA LEU A 94 6.01 7.20 -0.43
C LEU A 94 7.50 6.92 -0.22
N ILE A 95 8.26 6.71 -1.29
CA ILE A 95 9.72 6.48 -1.24
C ILE A 95 10.44 7.67 -0.62
N ASP A 96 10.12 8.90 -1.02
CA ASP A 96 10.74 10.10 -0.47
C ASP A 96 10.48 10.26 1.03
N ILE A 97 9.25 9.99 1.46
CA ILE A 97 8.90 9.98 2.89
C ILE A 97 9.71 8.91 3.63
N LEU A 98 9.77 7.69 3.11
CA LEU A 98 10.48 6.59 3.77
C LEU A 98 11.99 6.82 3.81
N ASN A 99 12.59 7.35 2.75
CA ASN A 99 14.00 7.78 2.73
C ASN A 99 14.27 8.78 3.85
N LYS A 100 13.42 9.81 3.97
CA LYS A 100 13.55 10.84 5.02
C LYS A 100 13.42 10.26 6.44
N GLN A 101 12.49 9.33 6.66
CA GLN A 101 12.26 8.75 7.99
C GLN A 101 13.28 7.70 8.39
N THR A 102 13.84 6.97 7.42
CA THR A 102 14.75 5.85 7.68
C THR A 102 16.23 6.19 7.50
N GLY A 103 16.54 7.26 6.76
CA GLY A 103 17.90 7.59 6.32
C GLY A 103 18.46 6.65 5.25
N LEU A 104 17.63 5.75 4.71
CA LEU A 104 17.98 4.89 3.59
C LEU A 104 17.69 5.61 2.26
N THR A 105 18.22 5.06 1.17
CA THR A 105 17.95 5.54 -0.20
C THR A 105 17.51 4.37 -1.05
N ALA A 106 16.20 4.19 -1.24
CA ALA A 106 15.69 3.16 -2.15
C ALA A 106 15.98 3.50 -3.61
N PRO A 107 16.29 2.51 -4.47
CA PRO A 107 16.25 2.70 -5.90
C PRO A 107 14.81 3.02 -6.31
N VAL A 108 14.61 4.10 -7.08
CA VAL A 108 13.28 4.43 -7.61
C VAL A 108 12.88 3.30 -8.57
N PRO A 109 11.76 2.60 -8.33
CA PRO A 109 11.28 1.60 -9.27
C PRO A 109 11.06 2.30 -10.61
N GLN A 110 11.71 1.84 -11.68
CA GLN A 110 11.29 2.22 -13.02
C GLN A 110 9.80 1.88 -13.08
N ALA A 111 8.96 2.88 -13.37
CA ALA A 111 7.57 2.64 -13.63
C ALA A 111 7.54 1.58 -14.73
N SER A 112 7.07 0.37 -14.41
CA SER A 112 6.72 -0.59 -15.42
C SER A 112 5.62 0.07 -16.23
N GLU A 113 5.98 0.64 -17.37
CA GLU A 113 5.06 0.99 -18.42
C GLU A 113 4.32 -0.30 -18.73
N THR A 114 3.09 -0.44 -18.23
CA THR A 114 2.14 -1.32 -18.90
C THR A 114 1.89 -0.63 -20.23
N GLU A 115 2.67 -1.02 -21.24
CA GLU A 115 2.29 -0.88 -22.63
C GLU A 115 0.90 -1.52 -22.74
N GLU A 116 -0.13 -0.68 -22.82
CA GLU A 116 -1.40 -1.11 -23.38
C GLU A 116 -1.10 -1.42 -24.86
N GLU A 117 -0.87 -2.70 -25.16
CA GLU A 117 -0.94 -3.22 -26.53
C GLU A 117 -2.37 -2.90 -27.04
N HIS A 118 -2.49 -1.82 -27.81
CA HIS A 118 -3.57 -1.67 -28.77
C HIS A 118 -3.36 -2.72 -29.85
N ASP A 119 -4.03 -3.86 -29.71
CA ASP A 119 -4.23 -4.83 -30.77
C ASP A 119 -5.11 -4.17 -31.86
N GLU A 120 -4.48 -3.48 -32.81
CA GLU A 120 -5.13 -3.12 -34.07
C GLU A 120 -5.23 -4.37 -34.94
N HIS A 121 -6.24 -5.19 -34.68
CA HIS A 121 -6.58 -6.32 -35.53
C HIS A 121 -8.02 -6.20 -36.02
N ASP A 122 -8.23 -5.38 -37.05
CA ASP A 122 -9.40 -5.50 -37.95
C ASP A 122 -8.95 -5.35 -39.41
N GLY A 123 -8.23 -6.37 -39.86
CA GLY A 123 -8.17 -6.69 -41.28
C GLY A 123 -9.46 -7.41 -41.70
N HIS A 124 -10.33 -6.70 -42.42
CA HIS A 124 -11.27 -7.34 -43.34
C HIS A 124 -11.08 -6.74 -44.74
N GLY A 125 -10.26 -7.44 -45.53
CA GLY A 125 -10.41 -7.40 -46.97
C GLY A 125 -11.66 -8.19 -47.38
N HIS A 126 -12.45 -7.61 -48.27
CA HIS A 126 -13.17 -8.25 -49.37
C HIS A 126 -13.46 -7.20 -50.43
#